data_AF-A0A952YSC2-F1
#
_entry.id   AF-A0A952YSC2-F1
#
_cell.length_a   1.000
_cell.length_b   1.000
_cell.length_c   1.000
_cell.angle_alpha   90.00
_cell.angle_beta   90.00
_cell.angle_gamma   90.00
#
_symmetry.space_group_name_H-M   'P 1'
#
loop_
_entity.id
_entity.type
_entity.pdbx_description
1 polymer ?
#
loop_
_entity_poly.entity_id
_entity_poly.type
_entity_poly.pdbx_seq_one_letter_code
_entity_poly.pdbx_strand_id
1 'polypeptide(L)'
;MPPPNTPPASTAGPPWWLVLLAIAAIAGGVYLWQRDTPKPVPPATTAPAQGTAPAAADAAPAPAQPTETVPPVPAPVADGPKFPLPGTVPDAASMPPADRSDAPILEALLALAKRDALGQVLNMQDFARRFVVTVDHLPRQLIPAQFSAVKRVPGQLAVAPAGDSLTLQPGNYARYDAFVRLAESLDPKTMVSIYLRFYPLLQQEYRAMGFPQGHFNDRVVEAIDDMLTAPEVSGPIRLVQPQVNYKFVDPLLEKLSAGRKIMIRIGPEHAAKMKKALRALRAELVR
;
A
#
# COMPACT_ATOMS: atom_id res chain seq x y z
N MET A 1 -35.49 17.29 -44.80
CA MET A 1 -35.29 17.28 -43.34
C MET A 1 -33.91 16.72 -43.04
N PRO A 2 -32.99 17.46 -42.40
CA PRO A 2 -31.82 16.86 -41.78
C PRO A 2 -32.21 16.14 -40.47
N PRO A 3 -31.45 15.11 -40.03
CA PRO A 3 -31.66 14.47 -38.73
C PRO A 3 -31.22 15.38 -37.55
N PRO A 4 -31.74 15.18 -36.34
CA PRO A 4 -31.41 16.00 -35.16
C PRO A 4 -29.99 15.73 -34.62
N ASN A 5 -29.40 16.75 -34.00
CA ASN A 5 -28.06 16.69 -33.42
C ASN A 5 -27.95 15.73 -32.24
N THR A 6 -26.97 14.81 -32.28
CA THR A 6 -26.50 14.06 -31.11
C THR A 6 -25.52 14.94 -30.30
N PRO A 7 -25.64 15.02 -28.96
CA PRO A 7 -24.64 15.68 -28.14
C PRO A 7 -23.32 14.86 -28.11
N PRO A 8 -22.15 15.51 -27.94
CA PRO A 8 -20.88 14.80 -27.87
C PRO A 8 -20.77 13.94 -26.60
N ALA A 9 -20.29 12.70 -26.75
CA ALA A 9 -20.06 11.80 -25.64
C ALA A 9 -18.91 12.32 -24.75
N SER A 10 -19.20 12.61 -23.48
CA SER A 10 -18.17 13.02 -22.51
C SER A 10 -17.18 11.89 -22.25
N THR A 11 -15.92 12.09 -22.65
CA THR A 11 -14.84 11.13 -22.43
C THR A 11 -14.37 11.20 -20.97
N ALA A 12 -14.88 10.30 -20.14
CA ALA A 12 -14.56 10.14 -18.71
C ALA A 12 -13.98 8.75 -18.39
N GLY A 13 -13.53 8.53 -17.16
CA GLY A 13 -13.13 7.23 -16.59
C GLY A 13 -11.61 6.93 -16.70
N PRO A 14 -11.14 5.74 -16.26
CA PRO A 14 -11.46 4.91 -15.05
C PRO A 14 -10.92 5.35 -13.62
N PRO A 15 -10.11 4.67 -12.72
CA PRO A 15 -9.87 5.23 -11.36
C PRO A 15 -8.53 5.14 -10.54
N TRP A 16 -7.81 6.25 -10.36
CA TRP A 16 -6.55 6.42 -9.58
C TRP A 16 -6.41 5.84 -8.15
N TRP A 17 -7.42 5.40 -7.39
CA TRP A 17 -7.13 4.78 -6.09
C TRP A 17 -6.45 3.42 -6.25
N LEU A 18 -6.56 2.85 -7.46
CA LEU A 18 -5.74 1.77 -7.98
C LEU A 18 -4.24 2.15 -8.10
N VAL A 19 -3.85 3.42 -8.04
CA VAL A 19 -2.44 3.88 -7.92
C VAL A 19 -1.91 3.58 -6.53
N LEU A 20 -2.52 4.16 -5.47
CA LEU A 20 -2.12 3.97 -4.06
C LEU A 20 -2.11 2.47 -3.68
N LEU A 21 -2.99 1.71 -4.33
CA LEU A 21 -3.07 0.26 -4.27
C LEU A 21 -2.00 -0.45 -5.11
N ALA A 22 -1.83 -0.13 -6.39
CA ALA A 22 -0.74 -0.65 -7.21
C ALA A 22 0.60 -0.50 -6.50
N ILE A 23 0.81 0.68 -5.90
CA ILE A 23 1.92 1.00 -5.01
C ILE A 23 2.02 0.00 -3.85
N ALA A 24 0.97 -0.15 -3.04
CA ALA A 24 0.95 -1.11 -1.93
C ALA A 24 1.12 -2.58 -2.37
N ALA A 25 0.94 -2.89 -3.66
CA ALA A 25 1.15 -4.21 -4.22
C ALA A 25 2.65 -4.49 -4.38
N ILE A 26 3.45 -3.46 -4.66
CA ILE A 26 4.91 -3.53 -4.63
C ILE A 26 5.41 -3.71 -3.18
N ALA A 27 4.77 -3.07 -2.18
CA ALA A 27 5.09 -3.37 -0.77
C ALA A 27 4.71 -4.82 -0.38
N GLY A 28 3.50 -5.26 -0.72
CA GLY A 28 3.07 -6.66 -0.55
C GLY A 28 3.91 -7.66 -1.35
N GLY A 29 4.49 -7.21 -2.47
CA GLY A 29 5.43 -7.94 -3.32
C GLY A 29 6.88 -7.97 -2.81
N VAL A 30 7.24 -7.09 -1.88
CA VAL A 30 8.52 -7.14 -1.14
C VAL A 30 8.40 -8.04 0.09
N TYR A 31 7.25 -8.01 0.77
CA TYR A 31 6.89 -8.92 1.87
C TYR A 31 6.48 -10.32 1.37
N LEU A 32 6.43 -10.55 0.06
CA LEU A 32 5.81 -11.75 -0.52
C LEU A 32 6.47 -13.06 -0.06
N TRP A 33 7.80 -13.02 0.00
CA TRP A 33 8.69 -14.17 0.03
C TRP A 33 8.79 -14.85 1.41
N GLN A 34 8.03 -14.38 2.40
CA GLN A 34 8.10 -14.82 3.80
C GLN A 34 7.59 -16.25 4.14
N ARG A 35 7.37 -17.15 3.17
CA ARG A 35 6.80 -18.49 3.49
C ARG A 35 7.40 -19.72 2.82
N ASP A 36 8.42 -19.59 1.98
CA ASP A 36 9.19 -20.74 1.49
C ASP A 36 10.56 -20.79 2.16
N THR A 37 10.65 -21.52 3.28
CA THR A 37 11.94 -21.86 3.90
C THR A 37 12.66 -22.90 3.03
N PRO A 38 13.90 -22.64 2.56
CA PRO A 38 14.79 -23.73 2.16
C PRO A 38 14.92 -24.71 3.33
N LYS A 39 14.89 -26.03 3.06
CA LYS A 39 15.18 -27.02 4.10
C LYS A 39 16.57 -26.74 4.67
N PRO A 40 16.75 -26.66 6.00
CA PRO A 40 18.08 -26.58 6.58
C PRO A 40 18.91 -27.78 6.14
N VAL A 41 20.03 -27.53 5.46
CA VAL A 41 21.08 -28.54 5.27
C VAL A 41 21.73 -28.73 6.65
N PRO A 42 21.73 -29.94 7.24
CA PRO A 42 22.31 -30.13 8.56
C PRO A 42 23.81 -29.80 8.57
N PRO A 43 24.30 -28.99 9.52
CA PRO A 43 25.73 -28.93 9.83
C PRO A 43 26.24 -30.34 10.19
N ALA A 44 27.49 -30.65 9.82
CA ALA A 44 28.06 -31.97 10.05
C ALA A 44 28.13 -32.31 11.55
N THR A 45 27.72 -33.54 11.89
CA THR A 45 27.63 -34.04 13.27
C THR A 45 28.95 -33.95 14.02
N THR A 46 28.96 -33.25 15.16
CA THR A 46 29.94 -33.46 16.23
C THR A 46 29.24 -33.54 17.58
N ALA A 47 29.38 -34.70 18.23
CA ALA A 47 28.88 -35.04 19.55
C ALA A 47 29.61 -36.34 20.01
N PRO A 48 29.61 -36.73 21.30
CA PRO A 48 29.00 -36.05 22.45
C PRO A 48 30.00 -35.77 23.59
N ALA A 49 29.54 -35.03 24.61
CA ALA A 49 29.97 -35.20 25.99
C ALA A 49 28.70 -35.23 26.87
N GLN A 50 28.61 -36.18 27.82
CA GLN A 50 27.41 -36.43 28.62
C GLN A 50 27.51 -35.80 30.02
N GLY A 51 26.36 -35.42 30.61
CA GLY A 51 26.32 -34.81 31.94
C GLY A 51 24.91 -34.70 32.54
N THR A 52 24.37 -35.83 33.02
CA THR A 52 23.33 -35.99 34.06
C THR A 52 22.31 -34.86 34.33
N ALA A 53 21.02 -35.18 34.15
CA ALA A 53 19.94 -34.50 34.87
C ALA A 53 19.85 -34.99 36.33
N PRO A 54 19.28 -34.17 37.23
CA PRO A 54 18.04 -34.57 37.90
C PRO A 54 16.96 -33.46 37.84
N ALA A 55 15.81 -33.70 38.48
CA ALA A 55 14.56 -33.00 38.19
C ALA A 55 14.14 -31.92 39.21
N ALA A 56 13.32 -30.98 38.71
CA ALA A 56 12.23 -30.25 39.38
C ALA A 56 12.46 -29.51 40.72
N ALA A 57 12.38 -28.17 40.66
CA ALA A 57 11.68 -27.34 41.65
C ALA A 57 11.21 -25.99 41.05
N ASP A 58 10.10 -25.47 41.57
CA ASP A 58 9.59 -24.09 41.58
C ASP A 58 9.84 -23.13 40.39
N ALA A 59 8.78 -22.90 39.62
CA ALA A 59 8.65 -21.76 38.73
C ALA A 59 8.21 -20.50 39.51
N ALA A 60 9.18 -19.74 40.04
CA ALA A 60 8.92 -18.39 40.54
C ALA A 60 8.49 -17.45 39.39
N PRO A 61 7.52 -16.53 39.58
CA PRO A 61 7.03 -15.66 38.51
C PRO A 61 8.10 -14.64 38.09
N ALA A 62 8.38 -14.58 36.79
CA ALA A 62 9.25 -13.56 36.22
C ALA A 62 8.66 -12.14 36.39
N PRO A 63 9.47 -11.10 36.62
CA PRO A 63 8.98 -9.74 36.81
C PRO A 63 8.16 -9.24 35.62
N ALA A 64 7.04 -8.55 35.90
CA ALA A 64 6.30 -7.83 34.88
C ALA A 64 7.20 -6.76 34.25
N GLN A 65 7.30 -6.78 32.92
CA GLN A 65 7.99 -5.71 32.19
C GLN A 65 7.22 -4.38 32.42
N PRO A 66 7.91 -3.26 32.69
CA PRO A 66 7.25 -1.97 32.83
C PRO A 66 6.44 -1.65 31.58
N THR A 67 5.17 -1.34 31.75
CA THR A 67 4.34 -0.85 30.65
C THR A 67 4.87 0.54 30.27
N GLU A 68 5.47 0.68 29.09
CA GLU A 68 5.77 2.01 28.56
C GLU A 68 4.45 2.74 28.29
N THR A 69 4.02 3.53 29.28
CA THR A 69 2.95 4.52 29.11
C THR A 69 3.47 5.61 28.19
N VAL A 70 3.38 5.35 26.87
CA VAL A 70 3.55 6.38 25.84
C VAL A 70 2.71 7.58 26.25
N PRO A 71 3.31 8.77 26.49
CA PRO A 71 2.55 9.93 26.91
C PRO A 71 1.45 10.21 25.87
N PRO A 72 0.19 10.46 26.30
CA PRO A 72 -0.84 10.85 25.37
C PRO A 72 -0.42 12.14 24.69
N VAL A 73 -0.06 12.06 23.40
CA VAL A 73 0.19 13.25 22.58
C VAL A 73 -1.06 14.10 22.68
N PRO A 74 -0.98 15.36 23.17
CA PRO A 74 -2.15 16.18 23.40
C PRO A 74 -2.91 16.31 22.08
N ALA A 75 -4.18 15.90 22.09
CA ALA A 75 -5.02 15.96 20.90
C ALA A 75 -5.03 17.41 20.39
N PRO A 76 -4.65 17.67 19.12
CA PRO A 76 -4.73 19.00 18.56
C PRO A 76 -6.14 19.55 18.71
N VAL A 77 -6.25 20.83 19.07
CA VAL A 77 -7.51 21.57 19.00
C VAL A 77 -8.02 21.47 17.56
N ALA A 78 -9.34 21.33 17.39
CA ALA A 78 -9.92 20.94 16.10
C ALA A 78 -9.90 22.06 15.04
N ASP A 79 -8.72 22.28 14.46
CA ASP A 79 -8.60 22.75 13.08
C ASP A 79 -9.37 21.79 12.16
N GLY A 80 -10.04 22.33 11.14
CA GLY A 80 -10.78 21.53 10.15
C GLY A 80 -9.87 20.70 9.23
N PRO A 81 -10.44 19.92 8.29
CA PRO A 81 -9.66 19.17 7.31
C PRO A 81 -8.77 20.13 6.51
N LYS A 82 -7.46 19.84 6.47
CA LYS A 82 -6.48 20.64 5.73
C LYS A 82 -6.74 20.59 4.23
N PHE A 83 -7.28 19.46 3.77
CA PHE A 83 -7.76 19.25 2.42
C PHE A 83 -9.27 18.95 2.49
N PRO A 84 -10.14 19.98 2.36
CA PRO A 84 -11.59 19.75 2.30
C PRO A 84 -11.95 18.87 1.10
N LEU A 85 -13.14 18.27 1.13
CA LEU A 85 -13.60 17.41 0.05
C LEU A 85 -14.09 18.24 -1.16
N PRO A 86 -13.73 17.84 -2.39
CA PRO A 86 -14.06 18.56 -3.64
C PRO A 86 -15.53 18.39 -4.09
N GLY A 87 -16.40 17.90 -3.21
CA GLY A 87 -17.77 17.54 -3.51
C GLY A 87 -18.51 16.93 -2.31
N THR A 88 -19.82 16.75 -2.46
CA THR A 88 -20.67 16.17 -1.42
C THR A 88 -20.45 14.67 -1.26
N VAL A 89 -20.60 14.20 -0.02
CA VAL A 89 -20.62 12.76 0.33
C VAL A 89 -22.03 12.36 0.77
N PRO A 90 -22.40 11.07 0.66
CA PRO A 90 -23.64 10.58 1.28
C PRO A 90 -23.59 10.66 2.81
N ASP A 91 -24.75 10.54 3.45
CA ASP A 91 -24.84 10.39 4.91
C ASP A 91 -24.09 9.11 5.35
N ALA A 92 -23.33 9.20 6.45
CA ALA A 92 -22.69 8.04 7.07
C ALA A 92 -23.73 6.97 7.48
N ALA A 93 -24.94 7.38 7.88
CA ALA A 93 -26.04 6.47 8.19
C ALA A 93 -26.56 5.68 6.97
N SER A 94 -26.20 6.08 5.74
CA SER A 94 -26.54 5.39 4.50
C SER A 94 -25.48 4.38 4.03
N MET A 95 -24.31 4.32 4.68
CA MET A 95 -23.25 3.38 4.31
C MET A 95 -23.59 1.94 4.70
N PRO A 96 -23.21 0.94 3.88
CA PRO A 96 -23.16 -0.44 4.34
C PRO A 96 -22.10 -0.58 5.45
N PRO A 97 -22.35 -1.38 6.50
CA PRO A 97 -21.32 -1.80 7.43
C PRO A 97 -20.08 -2.37 6.73
N ALA A 98 -18.90 -2.22 7.33
CA ALA A 98 -17.63 -2.56 6.69
C ALA A 98 -17.56 -4.02 6.21
N ASP A 99 -18.10 -4.96 6.99
CA ASP A 99 -18.21 -6.40 6.67
C ASP A 99 -19.08 -6.70 5.43
N ARG A 100 -19.86 -5.72 4.96
CA ARG A 100 -20.77 -5.82 3.80
C ARG A 100 -20.42 -4.83 2.68
N SER A 101 -19.33 -4.08 2.84
CA SER A 101 -18.94 -3.02 1.90
C SER A 101 -18.22 -3.51 0.64
N ASP A 102 -17.55 -4.68 0.72
CA ASP A 102 -16.71 -5.22 -0.36
C ASP A 102 -17.45 -5.37 -1.70
N ALA A 103 -18.70 -5.83 -1.68
CA ALA A 103 -19.50 -6.04 -2.89
C ALA A 103 -19.97 -4.72 -3.55
N PRO A 104 -20.57 -3.76 -2.83
CA PRO A 104 -20.82 -2.41 -3.36
C PRO A 104 -19.57 -1.70 -3.90
N ILE A 105 -18.41 -1.86 -3.24
CA ILE A 105 -17.15 -1.27 -3.70
C ILE A 105 -16.67 -1.97 -5.00
N LEU A 106 -16.79 -3.30 -5.08
CA LEU A 106 -16.49 -4.06 -6.31
C LEU A 106 -17.42 -3.68 -7.47
N GLU A 107 -18.71 -3.44 -7.21
CA GLU A 107 -19.67 -2.99 -8.22
C GLU A 107 -19.27 -1.63 -8.80
N ALA A 108 -18.96 -0.65 -7.93
CA ALA A 108 -18.48 0.66 -8.35
C ALA A 108 -17.17 0.56 -9.15
N LEU A 109 -16.24 -0.32 -8.74
CA LEU A 109 -15.01 -0.64 -9.47
C LEU A 109 -15.24 -1.25 -10.86
N LEU A 110 -16.34 -1.97 -11.09
CA LEU A 110 -16.62 -2.63 -12.37
C LEU A 110 -17.16 -1.65 -13.43
N ALA A 111 -17.67 -0.49 -13.02
CA ALA A 111 -17.92 0.65 -13.90
C ALA A 111 -16.62 1.33 -14.41
N LEU A 112 -15.46 0.84 -13.96
CA LEU A 112 -14.16 1.47 -14.18
C LEU A 112 -13.19 0.52 -14.88
N ALA A 113 -12.92 -0.66 -14.32
CA ALA A 113 -11.98 -1.61 -14.91
C ALA A 113 -12.57 -3.02 -15.00
N LYS A 114 -12.08 -3.79 -15.98
CA LYS A 114 -12.50 -5.19 -16.18
C LYS A 114 -12.21 -6.02 -14.93
N ARG A 115 -13.13 -6.94 -14.61
CA ARG A 115 -13.06 -7.81 -13.42
C ARG A 115 -11.72 -8.54 -13.29
N ASP A 116 -11.10 -8.94 -14.40
CA ASP A 116 -9.82 -9.64 -14.40
C ASP A 116 -8.64 -8.74 -14.03
N ALA A 117 -8.63 -7.48 -14.48
CA ALA A 117 -7.58 -6.52 -14.15
C ALA A 117 -7.63 -6.14 -12.66
N LEU A 118 -8.84 -5.88 -12.15
CA LEU A 118 -9.10 -5.75 -10.71
C LEU A 118 -8.69 -7.02 -9.96
N GLY A 119 -9.07 -8.19 -10.49
CA GLY A 119 -8.79 -9.50 -9.93
C GLY A 119 -7.30 -9.89 -9.92
N GLN A 120 -6.46 -9.27 -10.75
CA GLN A 120 -5.01 -9.43 -10.73
C GLN A 120 -4.35 -8.50 -9.69
N VAL A 121 -4.90 -7.30 -9.49
CA VAL A 121 -4.25 -6.24 -8.69
C VAL A 121 -4.80 -6.10 -7.27
N LEU A 122 -6.10 -6.30 -7.03
CA LEU A 122 -6.77 -6.00 -5.76
C LEU A 122 -7.00 -7.20 -4.84
N ASN A 123 -6.99 -6.94 -3.54
CA ASN A 123 -7.48 -7.85 -2.51
C ASN A 123 -8.83 -7.33 -1.97
N MET A 124 -9.92 -7.82 -2.56
CA MET A 124 -11.31 -7.36 -2.32
C MET A 124 -11.97 -7.89 -1.04
N GLN A 125 -11.22 -8.47 -0.10
CA GLN A 125 -11.73 -8.95 1.19
C GLN A 125 -11.35 -7.97 2.29
N ASP A 126 -12.29 -7.44 3.08
CA ASP A 126 -12.03 -6.38 4.09
C ASP A 126 -11.43 -5.13 3.42
N PHE A 127 -11.91 -4.80 2.22
CA PHE A 127 -11.26 -3.87 1.30
C PHE A 127 -11.20 -2.44 1.86
N ALA A 128 -12.30 -1.94 2.42
CA ALA A 128 -12.37 -0.58 2.95
C ALA A 128 -11.29 -0.34 4.02
N ARG A 129 -11.21 -1.23 5.00
CA ARG A 129 -10.21 -1.21 6.07
C ARG A 129 -8.80 -1.39 5.54
N ARG A 130 -8.57 -2.37 4.65
CA ARG A 130 -7.26 -2.58 4.01
C ARG A 130 -6.80 -1.36 3.22
N PHE A 131 -7.69 -0.66 2.52
CA PHE A 131 -7.36 0.55 1.76
C PHE A 131 -6.94 1.68 2.71
N VAL A 132 -7.67 1.86 3.80
CA VAL A 132 -7.37 2.85 4.84
C VAL A 132 -6.04 2.55 5.55
N VAL A 133 -5.78 1.30 5.96
CA VAL A 133 -4.49 0.86 6.51
C VAL A 133 -3.37 1.09 5.49
N THR A 134 -3.60 0.70 4.23
CA THR A 134 -2.66 0.88 3.12
C THR A 134 -2.25 2.33 2.97
N VAL A 135 -3.21 3.24 2.81
CA VAL A 135 -2.96 4.68 2.62
C VAL A 135 -2.23 5.27 3.82
N ASP A 136 -2.66 4.93 5.05
CA ASP A 136 -1.99 5.42 6.26
C ASP A 136 -0.53 4.95 6.36
N HIS A 137 -0.18 3.80 5.78
CA HIS A 137 1.19 3.27 5.82
C HIS A 137 2.07 3.68 4.62
N LEU A 138 1.54 4.40 3.62
CA LEU A 138 2.31 4.86 2.47
C LEU A 138 3.46 5.82 2.83
N PRO A 139 3.23 6.94 3.57
CA PRO A 139 4.29 7.82 4.02
C PRO A 139 5.05 7.27 5.26
N ARG A 140 4.61 6.17 5.87
CA ARG A 140 5.36 5.44 6.92
C ARG A 140 6.44 4.55 6.28
N GLN A 141 7.42 4.07 7.06
CA GLN A 141 8.55 3.29 6.50
C GLN A 141 8.19 1.89 5.96
N LEU A 142 7.02 1.33 6.33
CA LEU A 142 6.60 -0.04 6.00
C LEU A 142 5.07 -0.16 5.95
N ILE A 143 4.55 -1.11 5.16
CA ILE A 143 3.14 -1.49 5.10
C ILE A 143 3.01 -2.95 5.56
N PRO A 144 2.20 -3.28 6.60
CA PRO A 144 1.95 -4.66 7.00
C PRO A 144 1.18 -5.40 5.91
N ALA A 145 1.82 -6.35 5.21
CA ALA A 145 1.24 -6.95 4.01
C ALA A 145 -0.06 -7.72 4.25
N GLN A 146 -0.29 -8.20 5.48
CA GLN A 146 -1.56 -8.81 5.90
C GLN A 146 -2.77 -7.87 5.75
N PHE A 147 -2.57 -6.56 5.78
CA PHE A 147 -3.58 -5.51 5.61
C PHE A 147 -3.47 -4.75 4.28
N SER A 148 -2.60 -5.17 3.36
CA SER A 148 -2.53 -4.55 2.04
C SER A 148 -3.84 -4.83 1.27
N ALA A 149 -4.44 -3.80 0.66
CA ALA A 149 -5.69 -3.90 -0.13
C ALA A 149 -5.48 -4.45 -1.55
N VAL A 150 -4.36 -5.13 -1.75
CA VAL A 150 -3.86 -5.54 -3.06
C VAL A 150 -3.19 -6.89 -3.02
N LYS A 151 -3.18 -7.48 -4.20
CA LYS A 151 -2.49 -8.72 -4.48
C LYS A 151 -0.99 -8.51 -4.55
N ARG A 152 -0.34 -9.65 -4.49
CA ARG A 152 1.06 -9.82 -4.20
C ARG A 152 1.78 -10.10 -5.51
N VAL A 153 2.65 -9.17 -5.93
CA VAL A 153 3.20 -9.08 -7.31
C VAL A 153 3.81 -10.41 -7.76
N PRO A 154 3.38 -11.00 -8.89
CA PRO A 154 3.76 -12.35 -9.30
C PRO A 154 5.25 -12.50 -9.63
N GLY A 155 5.74 -13.74 -9.60
CA GLY A 155 7.15 -14.07 -9.84
C GLY A 155 8.09 -13.66 -8.70
N GLN A 156 9.38 -13.99 -8.84
CA GLN A 156 10.42 -13.61 -7.88
C GLN A 156 11.01 -12.23 -8.23
N LEU A 157 11.70 -11.58 -7.27
CA LEU A 157 12.43 -10.34 -7.53
C LEU A 157 13.64 -10.64 -8.41
N ALA A 158 13.70 -10.07 -9.62
CA ALA A 158 14.84 -10.30 -10.51
C ALA A 158 16.07 -9.52 -10.00
N VAL A 159 17.06 -10.25 -9.49
CA VAL A 159 18.29 -9.72 -8.91
C VAL A 159 19.49 -10.51 -9.42
N ALA A 160 20.68 -9.88 -9.45
CA ALA A 160 21.94 -10.55 -9.73
C ALA A 160 22.92 -10.37 -8.55
N PRO A 161 23.77 -11.37 -8.22
CA PRO A 161 24.82 -11.20 -7.22
C PRO A 161 25.81 -10.07 -7.57
N ALA A 162 26.26 -9.34 -6.55
CA ALA A 162 27.19 -8.22 -6.65
C ALA A 162 28.00 -8.10 -5.34
N GLY A 163 28.99 -8.99 -5.19
CA GLY A 163 29.68 -9.22 -3.92
C GLY A 163 28.69 -9.69 -2.84
N ASP A 164 28.81 -9.17 -1.63
CA ASP A 164 27.92 -9.45 -0.48
C ASP A 164 26.52 -8.80 -0.60
N SER A 165 26.13 -8.38 -1.81
CA SER A 165 24.87 -7.68 -2.08
C SER A 165 24.22 -8.14 -3.38
N LEU A 166 22.96 -7.78 -3.58
CA LEU A 166 22.15 -8.16 -4.73
C LEU A 166 21.79 -6.91 -5.53
N THR A 167 22.02 -6.88 -6.84
CA THR A 167 21.65 -5.75 -7.71
C THR A 167 20.31 -6.02 -8.38
N LEU A 168 19.33 -5.13 -8.16
CA LEU A 168 18.02 -5.17 -8.81
C LEU A 168 18.16 -5.06 -10.33
N GLN A 169 17.62 -6.04 -11.06
CA GLN A 169 17.71 -6.07 -12.51
C GLN A 169 16.58 -5.27 -13.16
N PRO A 170 16.83 -4.55 -14.28
CA PRO A 170 15.77 -3.84 -15.01
C PRO A 170 14.59 -4.74 -15.43
N GLY A 171 14.86 -6.02 -15.72
CA GLY A 171 13.83 -7.03 -16.02
C GLY A 171 12.84 -7.27 -14.86
N ASN A 172 13.15 -6.85 -13.63
CA ASN A 172 12.18 -6.88 -12.52
C ASN A 172 10.98 -5.96 -12.77
N TYR A 173 11.18 -4.84 -13.49
CA TYR A 173 10.16 -3.80 -13.64
C TYR A 173 8.91 -4.30 -14.39
N ALA A 174 9.08 -5.24 -15.32
CA ALA A 174 7.99 -5.87 -16.08
C ALA A 174 6.96 -6.61 -15.21
N ARG A 175 7.32 -6.99 -13.96
CA ARG A 175 6.38 -7.61 -13.01
C ARG A 175 5.28 -6.64 -12.54
N TYR A 176 5.50 -5.34 -12.68
CA TYR A 176 4.57 -4.31 -12.28
C TYR A 176 3.68 -3.82 -13.43
N ASP A 177 3.86 -4.31 -14.66
CA ASP A 177 3.07 -3.93 -15.83
C ASP A 177 1.56 -3.97 -15.58
N ALA A 178 1.02 -5.06 -15.03
CA ALA A 178 -0.42 -5.16 -14.75
C ALA A 178 -0.90 -4.08 -13.77
N PHE A 179 -0.06 -3.70 -12.81
CA PHE A 179 -0.35 -2.71 -11.78
C PHE A 179 -0.25 -1.28 -12.34
N VAL A 180 0.73 -1.01 -13.22
CA VAL A 180 0.96 0.32 -13.80
C VAL A 180 0.05 0.57 -15.00
N ARG A 181 -0.17 -0.42 -15.88
CA ARG A 181 -1.17 -0.33 -16.96
C ARG A 181 -2.57 -0.16 -16.39
N LEU A 182 -2.87 -0.85 -15.27
CA LEU A 182 -4.08 -0.56 -14.52
C LEU A 182 -4.03 0.87 -14.02
N ALA A 183 -3.00 1.31 -13.28
CA ALA A 183 -2.85 2.69 -12.79
C ALA A 183 -2.92 3.82 -13.85
N GLU A 184 -2.55 3.54 -15.11
CA GLU A 184 -2.56 4.50 -16.23
C GLU A 184 -3.92 4.62 -16.93
N SER A 185 -4.72 3.55 -16.99
CA SER A 185 -5.98 3.55 -17.77
C SER A 185 -7.14 4.20 -17.00
N LEU A 186 -6.91 5.35 -16.33
CA LEU A 186 -7.71 5.81 -15.18
C LEU A 186 -7.97 7.34 -15.12
N ASP A 187 -9.18 7.73 -14.70
CA ASP A 187 -9.63 9.10 -14.48
C ASP A 187 -9.08 9.69 -13.18
N PRO A 188 -8.92 11.00 -13.15
CA PRO A 188 -9.11 11.84 -11.97
C PRO A 188 -10.56 11.89 -11.43
N LYS A 189 -11.58 12.00 -12.30
CA LYS A 189 -12.95 12.46 -11.93
C LYS A 189 -13.94 11.37 -11.50
N THR A 190 -14.22 10.38 -12.34
CA THR A 190 -15.14 9.25 -12.02
C THR A 190 -14.71 8.55 -10.73
N MET A 191 -13.40 8.59 -10.50
CA MET A 191 -12.71 8.39 -9.24
C MET A 191 -13.22 9.15 -8.04
N VAL A 192 -13.11 10.48 -8.06
CA VAL A 192 -13.44 11.32 -6.92
C VAL A 192 -14.92 11.11 -6.56
N SER A 193 -15.80 10.93 -7.54
CA SER A 193 -17.19 10.50 -7.32
C SER A 193 -17.33 9.20 -6.52
N ILE A 194 -16.47 8.20 -6.76
CA ILE A 194 -16.50 6.90 -6.06
C ILE A 194 -15.77 6.96 -4.72
N TYR A 195 -14.69 7.72 -4.61
CA TYR A 195 -14.05 8.03 -3.33
C TYR A 195 -15.02 8.76 -2.40
N LEU A 196 -15.71 9.79 -2.88
CA LEU A 196 -16.76 10.52 -2.15
C LEU A 196 -17.94 9.62 -1.79
N ARG A 197 -18.41 8.76 -2.71
CA ARG A 197 -19.49 7.78 -2.46
C ARG A 197 -19.19 6.89 -1.25
N PHE A 198 -17.95 6.44 -1.06
CA PHE A 198 -17.56 5.59 0.05
C PHE A 198 -16.80 6.33 1.18
N TYR A 199 -16.60 7.64 1.06
CA TYR A 199 -15.82 8.42 2.01
C TYR A 199 -16.29 8.27 3.47
N PRO A 200 -17.60 8.28 3.80
CA PRO A 200 -18.03 8.17 5.19
C PRO A 200 -17.59 6.84 5.84
N LEU A 201 -17.62 5.74 5.08
CA LEU A 201 -17.10 4.43 5.49
C LEU A 201 -15.57 4.45 5.66
N LEU A 202 -14.83 5.01 4.69
CA LEU A 202 -13.37 5.08 4.76
C LEU A 202 -12.90 5.99 5.93
N GLN A 203 -13.65 7.05 6.22
CA GLN A 203 -13.44 7.95 7.35
C GLN A 203 -13.81 7.29 8.69
N GLN A 204 -14.83 6.43 8.74
CA GLN A 204 -15.16 5.61 9.90
C GLN A 204 -14.03 4.62 10.21
N GLU A 205 -13.57 3.85 9.21
CA GLU A 205 -12.43 2.95 9.35
C GLU A 205 -11.17 3.68 9.80
N TYR A 206 -10.88 4.87 9.23
CA TYR A 206 -9.70 5.66 9.63
C TYR A 206 -9.77 6.09 11.10
N ARG A 207 -10.94 6.48 11.59
CA ARG A 207 -11.16 6.82 13.01
C ARG A 207 -11.03 5.58 13.90
N ALA A 208 -11.56 4.44 13.46
CA ALA A 208 -11.48 3.16 14.18
C ALA A 208 -10.04 2.63 14.35
N MET A 209 -9.09 3.04 13.50
CA MET A 209 -7.66 2.74 13.68
C MET A 209 -6.97 3.56 14.79
N GLY A 210 -7.68 4.46 15.48
CA GLY A 210 -7.12 5.31 16.54
C GLY A 210 -6.88 6.76 16.15
N PHE A 211 -7.47 7.25 15.06
CA PHE A 211 -7.40 8.65 14.63
C PHE A 211 -8.77 9.35 14.81
N PRO A 212 -9.31 9.51 16.03
CA PRO A 212 -10.71 9.92 16.25
C PRO A 212 -11.07 11.29 15.66
N GLN A 213 -10.14 12.25 15.72
CA GLN A 213 -10.27 13.58 15.09
C GLN A 213 -9.56 13.66 13.72
N GLY A 214 -9.01 12.55 13.22
CA GLY A 214 -8.29 12.53 11.95
C GLY A 214 -9.21 12.59 10.74
N HIS A 215 -8.84 13.40 9.75
CA HIS A 215 -9.50 13.48 8.46
C HIS A 215 -8.83 12.55 7.44
N PHE A 216 -9.60 11.63 6.83
CA PHE A 216 -9.01 10.65 5.92
C PHE A 216 -8.54 11.27 4.59
N ASN A 217 -9.19 12.35 4.11
CA ASN A 217 -8.72 13.05 2.90
C ASN A 217 -7.32 13.64 3.09
N ASP A 218 -7.05 14.24 4.26
CA ASP A 218 -5.72 14.76 4.59
C ASP A 218 -4.65 13.65 4.50
N ARG A 219 -4.96 12.44 4.98
CA ARG A 219 -4.06 11.30 4.92
C ARG A 219 -3.86 10.76 3.49
N VAL A 220 -4.90 10.83 2.65
CA VAL A 220 -4.79 10.50 1.22
C VAL A 220 -3.89 11.51 0.49
N VAL A 221 -4.08 12.82 0.71
CA VAL A 221 -3.27 13.86 0.05
C VAL A 221 -1.80 13.82 0.54
N GLU A 222 -1.55 13.63 1.83
CA GLU A 222 -0.20 13.44 2.36
C GLU A 222 0.51 12.23 1.73
N ALA A 223 -0.19 11.10 1.60
CA ALA A 223 0.35 9.90 0.95
C ALA A 223 0.65 10.12 -0.54
N ILE A 224 -0.14 10.93 -1.24
CA ILE A 224 0.12 11.32 -2.63
C ILE A 224 1.37 12.21 -2.70
N ASP A 225 1.49 13.20 -1.83
CA ASP A 225 2.58 14.19 -1.87
C ASP A 225 3.94 13.60 -1.49
N ASP A 226 4.02 12.79 -0.42
CA ASP A 226 5.23 12.01 -0.11
C ASP A 226 5.73 11.25 -1.34
N MET A 227 4.82 10.58 -2.04
CA MET A 227 5.15 9.78 -3.21
C MET A 227 5.50 10.55 -4.46
N LEU A 228 4.99 11.76 -4.63
CA LEU A 228 5.45 12.68 -5.67
C LEU A 228 6.91 13.12 -5.41
N THR A 229 7.36 13.18 -4.15
CA THR A 229 8.77 13.43 -3.78
C THR A 229 9.68 12.19 -3.83
N ALA A 230 9.24 11.07 -4.41
CA ALA A 230 10.10 9.91 -4.62
C ALA A 230 11.33 10.26 -5.50
N PRO A 231 12.57 10.03 -5.02
CA PRO A 231 13.76 10.36 -5.79
C PRO A 231 13.92 9.44 -6.99
N GLU A 232 14.54 9.95 -8.05
CA GLU A 232 14.92 9.16 -9.22
C GLU A 232 16.36 8.65 -9.02
N VAL A 233 16.49 7.34 -8.84
CA VAL A 233 17.77 6.68 -8.50
C VAL A 233 18.47 6.27 -9.78
N SER A 234 19.57 6.93 -10.09
CA SER A 234 20.46 6.60 -11.22
C SER A 234 21.44 5.48 -10.85
N GLY A 235 21.58 4.48 -11.70
CA GLY A 235 22.59 3.42 -11.56
C GLY A 235 22.14 2.18 -10.77
N PRO A 236 23.09 1.30 -10.37
CA PRO A 236 22.78 0.00 -9.79
C PRO A 236 22.13 0.07 -8.41
N ILE A 237 20.84 -0.24 -8.34
CA ILE A 237 20.08 -0.34 -7.08
C ILE A 237 20.51 -1.60 -6.33
N ARG A 238 21.35 -1.44 -5.30
CA ARG A 238 21.85 -2.56 -4.48
C ARG A 238 20.95 -2.83 -3.28
N LEU A 239 20.74 -4.12 -3.02
CA LEU A 239 19.83 -4.68 -2.02
C LEU A 239 20.58 -5.70 -1.14
N VAL A 240 20.09 -5.90 0.08
CA VAL A 240 20.47 -7.02 0.96
C VAL A 240 19.24 -7.77 1.45
N GLN A 241 19.43 -9.05 1.76
CA GLN A 241 18.39 -9.98 2.17
C GLN A 241 18.78 -10.62 3.52
N PRO A 242 18.88 -9.83 4.61
CA PRO A 242 19.34 -10.32 5.93
C PRO A 242 18.35 -11.30 6.58
N GLN A 243 17.11 -11.29 6.09
CA GLN A 243 16.02 -12.20 6.37
C GLN A 243 15.15 -12.25 5.11
N VAL A 244 13.94 -12.79 5.23
CA VAL A 244 12.88 -12.89 4.20
C VAL A 244 12.40 -11.58 3.53
N ASN A 245 13.02 -10.42 3.79
CA ASN A 245 12.69 -9.13 3.18
C ASN A 245 13.91 -8.49 2.50
N TYR A 246 13.74 -8.01 1.26
CA TYR A 246 14.74 -7.21 0.55
C TYR A 246 14.78 -5.75 1.05
N LYS A 247 15.89 -5.35 1.67
CA LYS A 247 16.19 -3.95 2.04
C LYS A 247 17.16 -3.32 1.04
N PHE A 248 17.15 -2.00 0.90
CA PHE A 248 18.23 -1.30 0.18
C PHE A 248 19.54 -1.35 0.98
N VAL A 249 20.67 -1.42 0.28
CA VAL A 249 22.01 -1.24 0.88
C VAL A 249 22.21 0.20 1.34
N ASP A 250 21.73 1.15 0.54
CA ASP A 250 21.81 2.58 0.84
C ASP A 250 20.89 2.94 2.02
N PRO A 251 21.43 3.42 3.16
CA PRO A 251 20.63 3.82 4.31
C PRO A 251 19.71 5.02 4.05
N LEU A 252 20.02 5.86 3.05
CA LEU A 252 19.14 6.96 2.64
C LEU A 252 17.90 6.40 1.94
N LEU A 253 18.07 5.42 1.06
CA LEU A 253 16.96 4.78 0.36
C LEU A 253 16.12 3.88 1.29
N GLU A 254 16.71 3.16 2.23
CA GLU A 254 15.92 2.33 3.16
C GLU A 254 15.15 3.16 4.22
N LYS A 255 15.65 4.35 4.59
CA LYS A 255 14.93 5.29 5.48
C LYS A 255 13.74 5.99 4.82
N LEU A 256 13.60 5.93 3.49
CA LEU A 256 12.43 6.47 2.78
C LEU A 256 11.13 5.79 3.24
N SER A 257 10.02 6.47 3.01
CA SER A 257 8.67 5.93 3.15
C SER A 257 8.45 4.69 2.29
N ALA A 258 7.45 3.87 2.62
CA ALA A 258 7.06 2.73 1.82
C ALA A 258 6.72 3.17 0.39
N GLY A 259 5.93 4.24 0.24
CA GLY A 259 5.57 4.84 -1.04
C GLY A 259 6.77 5.21 -1.90
N ARG A 260 7.76 5.93 -1.35
CA ARG A 260 8.97 6.34 -2.09
C ARG A 260 9.89 5.14 -2.39
N LYS A 261 10.02 4.18 -1.46
CA LYS A 261 10.71 2.90 -1.70
C LYS A 261 10.04 2.05 -2.79
N ILE A 262 8.73 2.16 -2.95
CA ILE A 262 7.96 1.48 -3.99
C ILE A 262 8.20 2.11 -5.36
N MET A 263 8.18 3.44 -5.46
CA MET A 263 8.50 4.17 -6.71
C MET A 263 9.89 3.81 -7.24
N ILE A 264 10.86 3.59 -6.37
CA ILE A 264 12.20 3.11 -6.77
C ILE A 264 12.14 1.67 -7.32
N ARG A 265 11.40 0.77 -6.65
CA ARG A 265 11.34 -0.66 -7.00
C ARG A 265 10.61 -0.95 -8.32
N ILE A 266 9.71 -0.08 -8.79
CA ILE A 266 9.03 -0.22 -10.09
C ILE A 266 9.85 0.22 -11.29
N GLY A 267 10.95 0.93 -11.07
CA GLY A 267 11.80 1.50 -12.13
C GLY A 267 11.32 2.87 -12.62
N PRO A 268 12.21 3.65 -13.27
CA PRO A 268 11.98 5.06 -13.55
C PRO A 268 10.80 5.34 -14.48
N GLU A 269 10.59 4.52 -15.53
CA GLU A 269 9.47 4.69 -16.46
C GLU A 269 8.11 4.50 -15.77
N HIS A 270 7.98 3.43 -14.99
CA HIS A 270 6.80 3.17 -14.19
C HIS A 270 6.59 4.21 -13.08
N ALA A 271 7.67 4.70 -12.45
CA ALA A 271 7.59 5.81 -11.50
C ALA A 271 7.11 7.11 -12.16
N ALA A 272 7.58 7.45 -13.36
CA ALA A 272 7.15 8.63 -14.10
C ALA A 272 5.65 8.55 -14.48
N LYS A 273 5.20 7.39 -14.96
CA LYS A 273 3.79 7.08 -15.23
C LYS A 273 2.93 7.20 -13.96
N MET A 274 3.38 6.61 -12.86
CA MET A 274 2.67 6.65 -11.58
C MET A 274 2.62 8.07 -11.00
N LYS A 275 3.72 8.85 -11.07
CA LYS A 275 3.77 10.27 -10.72
C LYS A 275 2.84 11.12 -11.61
N LYS A 276 2.62 10.76 -12.88
CA LYS A 276 1.63 11.44 -13.75
C LYS A 276 0.20 11.17 -13.27
N ALA A 277 -0.14 9.91 -13.00
CA ALA A 277 -1.44 9.53 -12.46
C ALA A 277 -1.71 10.21 -11.09
N LEU A 278 -0.73 10.17 -10.16
CA LEU A 278 -0.80 10.84 -8.85
C LEU A 278 -1.08 12.34 -8.93
N ARG A 279 -0.47 13.07 -9.87
CA ARG A 279 -0.73 14.52 -10.03
C ARG A 279 -2.13 14.81 -10.55
N ALA A 280 -2.58 14.04 -11.55
CA ALA A 280 -3.90 14.20 -12.14
C ALA A 280 -5.00 13.90 -11.09
N LEU A 281 -4.81 12.82 -10.32
CA LEU A 281 -5.50 12.54 -9.06
C LEU A 281 -5.59 13.77 -8.15
N ARG A 282 -4.43 14.29 -7.72
CA ARG A 282 -4.36 15.32 -6.68
C ARG A 282 -5.16 16.56 -7.06
N ALA A 283 -5.12 16.93 -8.33
CA ALA A 283 -5.81 18.11 -8.87
C ALA A 283 -7.34 18.04 -8.76
N GLU A 284 -7.97 16.87 -8.72
CA GLU A 284 -9.41 16.76 -8.45
C GLU A 284 -9.72 16.51 -6.95
N LEU A 285 -8.76 16.06 -6.13
CA LEU A 285 -8.96 15.90 -4.67
C LEU A 285 -8.88 17.21 -3.87
N VAL A 286 -8.17 18.22 -4.38
CA VAL A 286 -7.91 19.50 -3.69
C VAL A 286 -8.60 20.68 -4.40
N ARG A 287 -9.67 20.38 -5.13
CA ARG A 287 -10.38 21.26 -6.05
C ARG A 287 -11.38 22.18 -5.37
#